data_AF-A0A3L6KUS2-F1
#
_entry.id   AF-A0A3L6KUS2-F1
#
_cell.length_a   1.000
_cell.length_b   1.000
_cell.length_c   1.000
_cell.angle_alpha   90.00
_cell.angle_beta   90.00
_cell.angle_gamma   90.00
#
_symmetry.space_group_name_H-M   'P 1'
#
loop_
_entity.id
_entity.type
_entity.pdbx_description
1 polymer ?
#
loop_
_entity_poly.entity_id
_entity_poly.type
_entity_poly.pdbx_seq_one_letter_code
_entity_poly.pdbx_strand_id
1 'polypeptide(L)' 'MQNAHKRELCYEARDSYHRCLDSLPEMPEKKCAEQLNLLSAACPASWIIFFEKQREREMILSMQLGHNNTSE' A
#
# COMPACT_ATOMS: atom_id res chain seq x y z
N MET A 1 -21.47 -2.23 -16.29
CA MET A 1 -21.15 -2.81 -14.96
C MET A 1 -19.70 -3.25 -14.79
N GLN A 2 -18.94 -3.51 -15.86
CA GLN A 2 -17.53 -3.99 -15.80
C GLN A 2 -16.53 -3.08 -15.08
N ASN A 3 -16.78 -1.77 -14.98
CA ASN A 3 -15.82 -0.81 -14.43
C ASN A 3 -15.80 -0.83 -12.89
N ALA A 4 -16.94 -1.09 -12.24
CA ALA A 4 -16.99 -1.17 -10.77
C ALA A 4 -16.20 -2.39 -10.25
N HIS A 5 -16.41 -3.55 -10.89
CA HIS A 5 -15.71 -4.78 -10.53
C HIS A 5 -14.19 -4.70 -10.75
N LYS A 6 -13.72 -4.05 -11.83
CA LYS A 6 -12.29 -3.81 -12.05
C LYS A 6 -11.66 -2.93 -10.96
N ARG A 7 -12.40 -1.94 -10.45
CA ARG A 7 -11.94 -1.10 -9.35
C ARG A 7 -11.87 -1.87 -8.05
N GLU A 8 -12.87 -2.71 -7.77
CA GLU A 8 -12.89 -3.58 -6.60
C GLU A 8 -11.67 -4.50 -6.56
N LEU A 9 -11.41 -5.23 -7.66
CA LEU A 9 -10.22 -6.09 -7.78
C LEU A 9 -8.90 -5.33 -7.58
N CYS A 10 -8.82 -4.10 -8.12
CA CYS A 10 -7.65 -3.25 -7.92
C CYS A 10 -7.47 -2.84 -6.44
N TYR A 11 -8.55 -2.48 -5.75
CA TYR A 11 -8.49 -2.15 -4.32
C TYR A 11 -8.16 -3.37 -3.45
N GLU A 12 -8.69 -4.56 -3.76
CA GLU A 12 -8.35 -5.80 -3.08
C GLU A 12 -6.85 -6.14 -3.24
N ALA A 13 -6.32 -6.03 -4.46
CA ALA A 13 -4.90 -6.25 -4.72
C ALA A 13 -4.01 -5.25 -3.97
N ARG A 14 -4.43 -3.96 -3.90
CA ARG A 14 -3.76 -2.93 -3.10
C ARG A 14 -3.74 -3.30 -1.62
N ASP A 15 -4.88 -3.70 -1.07
CA ASP A 15 -5.00 -4.01 0.35
C ASP A 15 -4.17 -5.25 0.74
N SER A 16 -4.11 -6.25 -0.15
CA SER A 16 -3.23 -7.40 -0.01
C SER A 16 -1.75 -7.01 -0.01
N TYR A 17 -1.33 -6.15 -0.96
CA TYR A 17 0.05 -5.66 -1.02
C TYR A 17 0.42 -4.85 0.22
N HIS A 18 -0.41 -3.89 0.64
CA HIS A 18 -0.15 -3.07 1.82
C HIS A 18 -0.10 -3.90 3.10
N ARG A 19 -1.00 -4.87 3.27
CA ARG A 19 -0.97 -5.80 4.42
C ARG A 19 0.33 -6.59 4.47
N CYS A 20 0.84 -7.03 3.32
CA CYS A 20 2.15 -7.68 3.25
C CYS A 20 3.26 -6.73 3.71
N LEU A 21 3.26 -5.47 3.25
CA LEU A 21 4.25 -4.48 3.66
C LEU A 21 4.19 -4.18 5.17
N ASP A 22 2.99 -4.09 5.75
CA ASP A 22 2.79 -3.84 7.18
C ASP A 22 3.27 -5.00 8.06
N SER A 23 3.22 -6.24 7.54
CA SER A 23 3.60 -7.45 8.29
C SER A 23 5.11 -7.67 8.44
N LEU A 24 5.93 -6.88 7.74
CA LEU A 24 7.37 -7.12 7.62
C LEU A 24 8.18 -6.03 8.33
N PRO A 25 9.05 -6.39 9.30
CA PRO A 25 9.81 -5.42 10.07
C PRO A 25 10.94 -4.76 9.27
N GLU A 26 11.53 -5.45 8.28
CA GLU A 26 12.61 -4.91 7.43
C GLU A 26 12.56 -5.50 6.00
N MET A 27 12.78 -4.64 5.00
CA MET A 27 12.76 -4.90 3.55
C MET A 27 11.47 -5.52 3.00
N PRO A 28 10.34 -4.79 3.06
CA PRO A 28 9.05 -5.32 2.68
C PRO A 28 8.88 -5.51 1.16
N GLU A 29 9.55 -4.72 0.31
CA GLU A 29 9.30 -4.77 -1.14
C GLU A 29 9.76 -6.09 -1.79
N LYS A 30 10.87 -6.68 -1.32
CA LYS A 30 11.39 -7.95 -1.87
C LYS A 30 10.55 -9.16 -1.51
N LYS A 31 9.88 -9.12 -0.35
CA LYS A 31 9.07 -10.22 0.17
C LYS A 31 7.62 -10.15 -0.29
N CYS A 32 7.17 -8.98 -0.74
CA CYS A 32 5.81 -8.75 -1.25
C CYS A 32 5.72 -8.76 -2.78
N ALA A 33 6.70 -9.34 -3.47
CA ALA A 33 6.78 -9.35 -4.94
C ALA A 33 5.56 -10.03 -5.60
N GLU A 34 5.00 -11.07 -4.97
CA GLU A 34 3.79 -11.73 -5.46
C GLU A 34 2.58 -10.79 -5.43
N GLN A 35 2.36 -10.09 -4.31
CA GLN A 35 1.28 -9.14 -4.16
C GLN A 35 1.48 -7.90 -5.04
N LEU A 36 2.73 -7.49 -5.27
CA LEU A 36 3.07 -6.44 -6.23
C LEU A 36 2.74 -6.85 -7.68
N ASN A 37 2.97 -8.10 -8.05
CA ASN A 37 2.58 -8.62 -9.37
C ASN A 37 1.05 -8.64 -9.52
N LEU A 38 0.31 -9.05 -8.49
CA LEU A 38 -1.15 -9.00 -8.50
C LEU A 38 -1.67 -7.55 -8.62
N LEU A 39 -1.05 -6.62 -7.89
CA LEU A 39 -1.38 -5.20 -7.95
C LEU A 39 -1.15 -4.61 -9.34
N SER A 40 0.00 -4.91 -9.96
CA SER A 40 0.34 -4.42 -11.31
C SER A 40 -0.54 -5.02 -12.41
N ALA A 41 -1.05 -6.24 -12.22
CA ALA A 41 -2.01 -6.85 -13.13
C ALA A 41 -3.45 -6.29 -12.96
N ALA A 42 -3.85 -5.94 -11.74
CA ALA A 42 -5.21 -5.50 -11.42
C ALA A 42 -5.42 -3.99 -11.58
N CYS A 43 -4.38 -3.17 -11.39
CA CYS A 43 -4.48 -1.72 -11.34
C CYS A 43 -3.77 -1.00 -12.50
N PRO A 44 -4.29 0.16 -12.96
CA PRO A 44 -3.52 1.08 -13.80
C PRO A 44 -2.27 1.60 -13.08
N ALA A 45 -1.17 1.79 -13.81
CA ALA A 45 0.09 2.30 -13.24
C ALA A 45 -0.09 3.65 -12.51
N SER A 46 -0.96 4.53 -13.01
CA SER A 46 -1.25 5.82 -12.36
C SER A 46 -1.89 5.67 -10.98
N TRP A 47 -2.69 4.61 -10.77
CA TRP A 47 -3.29 4.30 -9.48
C TRP A 47 -2.27 3.72 -8.51
N ILE A 48 -1.37 2.88 -9.01
CA ILE A 48 -0.27 2.30 -8.20
C ILE A 48 0.61 3.43 -7.65
N ILE A 49 1.05 4.36 -8.52
CA ILE A 49 1.84 5.54 -8.11
C ILE A 49 1.09 6.38 -7.07
N PHE A 50 -0.24 6.55 -7.24
CA PHE A 50 -1.05 7.27 -6.27
C PHE A 50 -1.08 6.56 -4.90
N PHE A 51 -1.27 5.23 -4.89
CA PHE A 51 -1.31 4.45 -3.65
C PHE A 51 0.05 4.43 -2.93
N GLU A 52 1.15 4.35 -3.66
CA GLU A 52 2.50 4.42 -3.09
C GLU A 52 2.74 5.75 -2.38
N LYS A 53 2.45 6.87 -3.05
CA LYS A 53 2.56 8.21 -2.46
C LYS A 53 1.65 8.40 -1.25
N GLN A 54 0.42 7.90 -1.33
CA GLN A 54 -0.52 7.95 -0.22
C GLN A 54 0.05 7.18 0.99
N ARG A 55 0.55 5.95 0.78
CA ARG A 55 1.13 5.14 1.86
C ARG A 55 2.36 5.79 2.46
N GLU A 56 3.27 6.31 1.65
CA GLU A 56 4.45 7.05 2.12
C GLU A 56 4.06 8.22 3.02
N ARG A 57 3.08 9.03 2.59
CA ARG A 57 2.55 10.15 3.37
C ARG A 57 1.99 9.69 4.71
N GLU A 58 1.15 8.66 4.72
CA GLU A 58 0.56 8.13 5.95
C GLU A 58 1.61 7.54 6.90
N MET A 59 2.64 6.86 6.35
CA MET A 59 3.76 6.36 7.14
C MET A 59 4.55 7.51 7.80
N ILE A 60 4.89 8.56 7.04
CA ILE A 60 5.58 9.75 7.57
C ILE A 60 4.73 10.41 8.67
N LEU A 61 3.43 10.59 8.45
CA LEU A 61 2.51 11.15 9.44
C LEU A 61 2.46 10.27 10.70
N SER A 62 2.38 8.94 10.55
CA SER A 62 2.36 8.02 11.69
C SER A 62 3.64 8.09 12.53
N MET A 63 4.80 8.25 11.89
CA MET A 63 6.09 8.42 12.58
C MET A 63 6.15 9.76 13.34
N GLN A 64 5.66 10.84 12.73
CA GLN A 64 5.60 12.16 13.37
C GLN A 64 4.66 12.16 14.58
N LEU A 65 3.49 11.52 14.48
CA LEU A 65 2.58 11.37 15.61
C LEU A 65 3.16 10.47 16.71
N GLY A 66 3.90 9.42 16.35
CA GLY A 66 4.63 8.58 17.29
C GLY A 66 5.70 9.34 18.08
N HIS A 67 6.38 10.31 17.46
CA HIS A 67 7.34 11.19 18.14
C HIS A 67 6.68 12.23 19.06
N ASN A 68 5.48 12.73 18.71
CA ASN A 68 4.79 13.73 19.53
C ASN A 68 4.23 13.17 20.85
N ASN A 69 4.05 11.86 20.98
CA ASN A 69 3.54 11.20 22.19
C ASN A 69 4.63 10.77 23.18
N THR A 70 5.92 10.99 22.88
CA THR A 70 7.06 10.66 23.76
C THR A 70 7.68 11.89 24.42
N SER A 71 7.05 13.06 24.26
CA SER A 71 7.44 14.31 24.93
C SER A 71 6.41 14.68 26.00
N GLU A 72 6.29 13.85 27.05
CA GLU A 72 5.73 14.23 28.35
C GLU A 72 6.65 13.72 29.47
#